data_AF-A0A385C7I5-F1
#
_entry.id   AF-A0A385C7I5-F1
#
_cell.length_a   1.000
_cell.length_b   1.000
_cell.length_c   1.000
_cell.angle_alpha   90.00
_cell.angle_beta   90.00
_cell.angle_gamma   90.00
#
_symmetry.space_group_name_H-M   'P 1'
#
loop_
_entity.id
_entity.type
_entity.pdbx_description
1 polymer ?
#
loop_
_entity_poly.entity_id
_entity_poly.type
_entity_poly.pdbx_seq_one_letter_code
_entity_poly.pdbx_strand_id
1 'polypeptide(L)' 'MLYKKTNPTMIMFGTLLIALCSAISTTIFSESAFNDHFGFGLMAVAIIGLCINISYMFINMIFRICNP' A
#
# COMPACT_ATOMS: atom_id res chain seq x y z
N MET A 1 13.00 4.72 -26.08
CA MET A 1 12.97 4.68 -24.61
C MET A 1 11.55 5.00 -24.17
N LEU A 2 10.74 3.96 -23.90
CA LEU A 2 9.32 4.12 -23.55
C LEU A 2 9.21 4.75 -22.16
N TYR A 3 9.03 6.08 -22.09
CA TYR A 3 8.43 6.72 -20.93
C TYR A 3 6.97 6.26 -20.87
N LYS A 4 6.76 5.12 -20.23
CA LYS A 4 5.42 4.71 -19.78
C LYS A 4 5.07 5.70 -18.67
N LYS A 5 3.99 6.46 -18.83
CA LYS A 5 3.48 7.41 -17.83
C LYS A 5 3.20 6.62 -16.55
N THR A 6 4.18 6.54 -15.65
CA THR A 6 4.06 5.75 -14.44
C THR A 6 3.02 6.42 -13.57
N ASN A 7 1.88 5.75 -13.36
CA ASN A 7 0.83 6.29 -12.53
C ASN A 7 1.32 6.27 -11.07
N PRO A 8 1.54 7.43 -10.43
CA PRO A 8 2.09 7.49 -9.08
C PRO A 8 1.24 6.73 -8.07
N THR A 9 -0.08 6.67 -8.28
CA THR A 9 -1.01 5.87 -7.47
C THR A 9 -0.66 4.38 -7.52
N MET A 10 -0.30 3.86 -8.69
CA MET A 10 0.05 2.45 -8.89
C MET A 10 1.42 2.11 -8.28
N ILE A 11 2.39 3.04 -8.33
CA ILE A 11 3.68 2.87 -7.63
C ILE A 11 3.43 2.81 -6.13
N MET A 12 2.65 3.76 -5.61
CA MET A 12 2.35 3.87 -4.18
C MET A 12 1.58 2.65 -3.67
N PHE A 13 0.66 2.09 -4.48
CA PHE A 13 0.01 0.83 -4.17
C PHE A 13 1.02 -0.33 -4.07
N GLY A 14 1.94 -0.43 -5.02
CA GLY A 14 2.99 -1.45 -5.02
C GLY A 14 3.93 -1.33 -3.83
N THR A 15 4.36 -0.12 -3.47
CA THR A 15 5.24 0.09 -2.30
C THR A 15 4.54 -0.24 -0.99
N LEU A 16 3.25 0.10 -0.85
CA LEU A 16 2.46 -0.25 0.34
C LEU A 16 2.25 -1.76 0.47
N LEU A 17 2.05 -2.48 -0.64
CA LEU A 17 1.98 -3.94 -0.63
C LEU A 17 3.30 -4.58 -0.21
N ILE A 18 4.42 -4.09 -0.73
CA ILE A 18 5.75 -4.59 -0.33
C ILE A 18 5.96 -4.34 1.16
N ALA A 19 5.67 -3.13 1.64
CA ALA A 19 5.76 -2.79 3.05
C ALA A 19 4.87 -3.67 3.93
N LEU A 20 3.66 -4.01 3.48
CA LEU A 20 2.75 -4.93 4.18
C LEU A 20 3.34 -6.34 4.27
N CYS A 21 3.85 -6.89 3.16
CA CYS A 21 4.49 -8.20 3.14
C CYS A 21 5.74 -8.24 4.01
N SER A 22 6.53 -7.16 4.04
CA SER A 22 7.69 -7.02 4.92
C SER A 22 7.26 -6.97 6.39
N ALA A 23 6.22 -6.19 6.73
CA ALA A 23 5.68 -6.14 8.09
C ALA A 23 5.23 -7.53 8.58
N ILE A 24 4.46 -8.24 7.75
CA ILE A 24 4.00 -9.61 8.04
C ILE A 24 5.20 -10.55 8.22
N SER A 25 6.23 -10.42 7.39
CA SER A 25 7.44 -11.24 7.53
C SER A 25 8.17 -10.94 8.84
N THR A 26 8.26 -9.66 9.22
CA THR A 26 8.88 -9.22 10.48
C THR A 26 8.12 -9.70 11.70
N THR A 27 6.78 -9.71 11.68
CA THR A 27 5.98 -10.24 12.80
C THR A 27 6.01 -11.76 12.90
N ILE A 28 6.16 -12.48 11.79
CA ILE A 28 6.21 -13.96 11.81
C ILE A 28 7.59 -14.48 12.24
N PHE A 29 8.68 -13.82 11.81
CA PHE A 29 10.04 -14.27 12.07
C PHE A 29 10.73 -13.60 13.27
N SER A 30 10.04 -12.71 13.98
CA SER A 30 10.64 -12.05 15.14
C SER A 30 10.69 -12.93 16.37
N GLU A 31 11.88 -13.04 16.96
CA GLU A 31 12.06 -13.57 18.32
C GLU A 31 11.92 -12.48 19.40
N SER A 32 11.67 -11.23 19.01
CA SER A 32 11.59 -10.07 19.91
C SER A 32 10.21 -9.40 19.86
N ALA A 33 9.57 -9.28 21.03
CA ALA A 33 8.29 -8.61 21.20
C ALA A 33 8.26 -7.14 20.73
N PHE A 34 9.43 -6.47 20.68
CA PHE A 34 9.55 -5.12 20.14
C PHE A 34 9.27 -5.10 18.62
N ASN A 35 9.82 -6.06 17.90
CA ASN A 35 9.65 -6.17 16.45
C ASN A 35 8.23 -6.63 16.09
N ASP A 36 7.58 -7.40 16.96
CA ASP A 36 6.18 -7.79 16.78
C ASP A 36 5.26 -6.55 16.84
N HIS A 37 5.39 -5.74 17.89
CA HIS A 37 4.61 -4.50 18.02
C HIS A 37 4.90 -3.52 16.88
N PHE A 38 6.18 -3.39 16.49
CA PHE A 38 6.56 -2.56 15.35
C PHE A 38 5.94 -3.07 14.04
N GLY A 39 6.02 -4.38 13.79
CA GLY A 39 5.44 -5.01 12.61
C GLY A 39 3.91 -4.88 12.56
N PHE A 40 3.21 -5.04 13.69
CA PHE A 40 1.77 -4.76 13.79
C PHE A 40 1.44 -3.29 13.50
N GLY A 41 2.22 -2.35 14.02
CA GLY A 41 2.07 -0.92 13.73
C GLY A 41 2.27 -0.62 12.25
N LEU A 42 3.33 -1.15 11.65
CA LEU A 42 3.62 -0.99 10.23
C LEU A 42 2.53 -1.62 9.34
N MET A 43 2.01 -2.77 9.74
CA MET A 43 0.91 -3.46 9.08
C MET A 43 -0.37 -2.61 9.09
N ALA A 44 -0.73 -2.02 10.24
CA ALA A 44 -1.88 -1.13 10.34
C ALA A 44 -1.73 0.10 9.42
N VAL A 45 -0.57 0.75 9.42
CA VAL A 45 -0.28 1.90 8.54
C VAL A 45 -0.35 1.51 7.06
N ALA A 46 0.22 0.37 6.69
CA ALA A 46 0.19 -0.13 5.32
C ALA A 46 -1.24 -0.44 4.85
N ILE A 47 -2.09 -1.01 5.70
CA ILE A 47 -3.51 -1.26 5.41
C ILE A 47 -4.27 0.05 5.22
N ILE A 48 -4.09 1.02 6.13
CA ILE A 48 -4.75 2.34 6.02
C ILE A 48 -4.33 3.03 4.70
N GLY A 49 -3.03 3.02 4.40
CA GLY A 49 -2.50 3.56 3.15
C GLY A 49 -3.09 2.87 1.91
N LEU A 50 -3.23 1.54 1.95
CA LEU A 50 -3.85 0.75 0.88
C LEU A 50 -5.31 1.13 0.68
N CYS A 51 -6.10 1.23 1.76
CA CYS A 51 -7.50 1.64 1.68
C CYS A 51 -7.64 3.01 1.03
N ILE A 52 -6.86 4.01 1.48
CA ILE A 52 -6.91 5.37 0.92
C ILE A 52 -6.53 5.36 -0.56
N ASN A 53 -5.48 4.60 -0.93
CA ASN A 53 -5.01 4.51 -2.31
C ASN A 53 -6.08 3.87 -3.22
N ILE A 54 -6.70 2.77 -2.78
CA ILE A 54 -7.80 2.10 -3.48
C ILE A 54 -8.99 3.05 -3.65
N SER A 55 -9.41 3.72 -2.58
CA SER A 55 -10.51 4.69 -2.63
C SER A 55 -10.22 5.82 -3.62
N TYR A 56 -9.00 6.35 -3.63
CA TYR A 56 -8.60 7.38 -4.59
C TYR A 56 -8.63 6.84 -6.04
N MET A 57 -8.17 5.62 -6.26
CA MET A 57 -8.22 4.97 -7.58
C MET A 57 -9.66 4.77 -8.05
N PHE A 58 -10.56 4.37 -7.15
CA PHE A 58 -11.96 4.13 -7.42
C PHE A 58 -12.72 5.42 -7.74
N ILE A 59 -12.49 6.49 -6.97
CA ILE A 59 -13.07 7.82 -7.24
C ILE A 59 -12.61 8.35 -8.59
N ASN A 60 -11.31 8.26 -8.91
CA ASN A 60 -10.79 8.66 -10.21
C ASN A 60 -11.38 7.83 -11.35
N MET A 61 -11.60 6.53 -11.14
CA MET A 61 -12.25 5.66 -12.12
C MET A 61 -13.69 6.09 -12.35
N ILE A 62 -14.49 6.30 -11.30
CA ILE A 62 -15.88 6.77 -11.40
C ILE A 62 -15.92 8.13 -12.09
N PHE A 63 -15.06 9.07 -11.69
CA PHE A 63 -15.02 10.40 -12.30
C PHE A 63 -14.74 10.33 -13.79
N ARG A 64 -13.80 9.49 -14.23
CA ARG A 64 -13.50 9.29 -15.66
C ARG A 64 -14.62 8.60 -16.43
N ILE A 65 -15.44 7.76 -15.78
CA ILE A 65 -16.60 7.11 -16.41
C ILE A 65 -17.77 8.09 -16.52
N CYS A 66 -18.03 8.86 -15.45
CA CYS A 66 -19.14 9.81 -15.39
C CYS A 66 -18.85 11.11 -16.15
N ASN A 67 -17.59 11.47 -16.34
CA ASN A 67 -17.16 12.66 -17.07
C ASN A 67 -16.04 12.28 -18.07
N PRO A 68 -16.42 11.69 -19.22
CA PRO A 68 -15.47 11.27 -20.25
C PRO A 68 -14.71 12.44 -20.90
#